data_AF-A0A3A6D8G7-F1
#
_entry.id   AF-A0A3A6D8G7-F1
#
_cell.length_a   1.000
_cell.length_b   1.000
_cell.length_c   1.000
_cell.angle_alpha   90.00
_cell.angle_beta   90.00
_cell.angle_gamma   90.00
#
_symmetry.space_group_name_H-M   'P 1'
#
loop_
_entity.id
_entity.type
_entity.pdbx_description
1 polymer ?
#
loop_
_entity_poly.entity_id
_entity_poly.type
_entity_poly.pdbx_seq_one_letter_code
_entity_poly.pdbx_strand_id
1 'polypeptide(L)'
;MLLYIRYEIKRILISRKAKLAILLMFIMTVVMTVNNYNLSKKEDVYGKVYLEESLNSLKIYEWVLNLDKNRGNIYKDEHECHEVINQWKSIIKTGLQAEQDHDWEKYNEMNLLNAIHEYRLAQNYKPQNTYDYKYYTKYNKEVDDIIKKRNLSYINVPDLKHDTEELDVLNNPDLSVSPFMDAQYYARLFDKLLDKNLAPINHYKVDSVSIIFQTLQNLVPLYGILVICLLAFDSISYDKETGTIKNLLCIPNMRNYYIFAKTIANSIVAFLVIMLPAALLSLCFGLYDKYQMLFYPTLYFKDGLTSFHLSFNNIEVMEKMVENGTLYSSFHYNGLIRHSLYGGDRASWTAGRSPDMSLDYISLGKFLILAMILFILFVIFINSMIMCIHTFVNSKIIGLSMSLLICILEYITTPVSNTSPVYQFHPFSYKTATEVIAGTSSYPFLTGVCLLTVLILVFQALTGLKLKKKDI
;
A
#
# COMPACT_ATOMS: atom_id res chain seq x y z
N MET A 1 19.60 -32.49 -6.92
CA MET A 1 19.15 -31.26 -6.22
C MET A 1 17.64 -31.22 -6.04
N LEU A 2 16.83 -31.18 -7.13
CA LEU A 2 15.36 -31.10 -7.03
C LEU A 2 14.71 -32.22 -6.21
N LEU A 3 15.19 -33.46 -6.35
CA LEU A 3 14.71 -34.60 -5.55
C LEU A 3 14.94 -34.40 -4.04
N TYR A 4 16.08 -33.82 -3.66
CA TYR A 4 16.39 -33.53 -2.26
C TYR A 4 15.54 -32.37 -1.72
N ILE A 5 15.34 -31.30 -2.52
CA ILE A 5 14.41 -30.21 -2.16
C ILE A 5 13.01 -30.77 -1.92
N ARG A 6 12.51 -31.63 -2.82
CA ARG A 6 11.20 -32.29 -2.67
C ARG A 6 11.12 -33.14 -1.39
N TYR A 7 12.16 -33.91 -1.10
CA TYR A 7 12.25 -34.70 0.14
C TYR A 7 12.17 -33.80 1.39
N GLU A 8 12.97 -32.72 1.42
CA GLU A 8 12.98 -31.78 2.55
C GLU A 8 11.63 -31.09 2.72
N ILE A 9 11.00 -30.62 1.65
CA ILE A 9 9.64 -30.04 1.69
C ILE A 9 8.65 -31.02 2.33
N LYS A 10 8.62 -32.26 1.85
CA LYS A 10 7.72 -33.30 2.39
C LYS A 10 7.99 -33.56 3.87
N ARG A 11 9.26 -33.63 4.27
CA ARG A 11 9.68 -33.85 5.65
C ARG A 11 9.18 -32.72 6.56
N ILE A 12 9.36 -31.46 6.16
CA ILE A 12 8.93 -30.30 6.95
C ILE A 12 7.40 -30.28 7.06
N LEU A 13 6.66 -30.49 5.97
CA LEU A 13 5.19 -30.46 5.98
C LEU A 13 4.54 -31.55 6.86
N ILE A 14 5.16 -32.73 6.97
CA ILE A 14 4.65 -33.83 7.80
C ILE A 14 4.88 -33.56 9.31
N SER A 15 5.84 -32.68 9.64
CA SER A 15 6.20 -32.39 11.02
C SER A 15 5.03 -31.80 11.83
N ARG A 16 4.98 -32.11 13.13
CA ARG A 16 3.95 -31.57 14.04
C ARG A 16 3.95 -30.05 14.06
N LYS A 17 5.13 -29.43 14.03
CA LYS A 17 5.30 -27.97 14.02
C LYS A 17 4.69 -27.32 12.77
N ALA A 18 4.84 -27.92 11.59
CA ALA A 18 4.25 -27.39 10.37
C ALA A 18 2.72 -27.48 10.41
N LYS A 19 2.17 -28.59 10.90
CA LYS A 19 0.72 -28.74 11.09
C LYS A 19 0.15 -27.70 12.06
N LEU A 20 0.83 -27.45 13.18
CA LEU A 20 0.45 -26.41 14.13
C LEU A 20 0.55 -25.01 13.52
N ALA A 21 1.63 -24.71 12.79
CA ALA A 21 1.80 -23.43 12.11
C ALA A 21 0.70 -23.18 11.05
N ILE A 22 0.35 -24.20 10.26
CA ILE A 22 -0.76 -24.12 9.30
C ILE A 22 -2.08 -23.83 10.01
N LEU A 23 -2.39 -24.57 11.09
CA LEU A 23 -3.62 -24.36 11.86
C LEU A 23 -3.69 -22.95 12.45
N LEU A 24 -2.59 -22.47 13.05
CA LEU A 24 -2.51 -21.11 13.61
C LEU A 24 -2.68 -20.05 12.54
N MET A 25 -1.97 -20.16 11.41
CA MET A 25 -2.11 -19.22 10.29
C MET A 25 -3.54 -19.24 9.74
N PHE A 26 -4.18 -20.40 9.68
CA PHE A 26 -5.56 -20.52 9.23
C PHE A 26 -6.52 -19.79 10.18
N ILE A 27 -6.42 -20.03 11.49
CA ILE A 27 -7.24 -19.35 12.51
C ILE A 27 -7.04 -17.83 12.42
N MET A 28 -5.79 -17.36 12.37
CA MET A 28 -5.49 -15.93 12.30
C MET A 28 -6.04 -15.28 11.03
N THR A 29 -5.93 -15.97 9.88
CA THR A 29 -6.47 -15.46 8.61
C THR A 29 -8.00 -15.37 8.66
N VAL A 30 -8.68 -16.37 9.23
CA VAL A 30 -10.14 -16.35 9.40
C VAL A 30 -10.57 -15.23 10.35
N VAL A 31 -9.92 -15.10 11.51
CA VAL A 31 -10.23 -14.05 12.50
C VAL A 31 -10.04 -12.66 11.90
N MET A 32 -8.92 -12.42 11.21
CA MET A 32 -8.67 -11.17 10.50
C MET A 32 -9.76 -10.89 9.46
N THR A 33 -10.10 -11.89 8.63
CA THR A 33 -11.12 -11.76 7.58
C THR A 33 -12.48 -11.41 8.16
N VAL A 34 -12.91 -12.08 9.23
CA VAL A 34 -14.18 -11.80 9.92
C VAL A 34 -14.17 -10.42 10.56
N ASN A 35 -13.07 -10.03 11.20
CA ASN A 35 -12.93 -8.70 11.78
C ASN A 35 -13.03 -7.60 10.72
N ASN A 36 -12.30 -7.74 9.61
CA ASN A 36 -12.35 -6.79 8.49
C ASN A 36 -13.76 -6.74 7.87
N TYR A 37 -14.43 -7.87 7.71
CA TYR A 37 -15.81 -7.89 7.22
C TYR A 37 -16.75 -7.08 8.13
N ASN A 38 -16.65 -7.25 9.45
CA ASN A 38 -17.48 -6.49 10.39
C ASN A 38 -17.17 -4.98 10.38
N LEU A 39 -15.90 -4.62 10.23
CA LEU A 39 -15.51 -3.21 10.13
C LEU A 39 -15.91 -2.60 8.78
N SER A 40 -15.86 -3.37 7.69
CA SER A 40 -16.29 -2.93 6.35
C SER A 40 -17.77 -2.57 6.28
N LYS A 41 -18.61 -3.06 7.20
CA LYS A 41 -20.03 -2.66 7.26
C LYS A 41 -20.27 -1.31 7.93
N LYS A 42 -19.30 -0.83 8.70
CA LYS A 42 -19.40 0.39 9.49
C LYS A 42 -18.72 1.58 8.83
N GLU A 43 -17.84 1.32 7.87
CA GLU A 43 -17.08 2.36 7.21
C GLU A 43 -17.68 2.69 5.84
N ASP A 44 -17.72 3.99 5.57
CA ASP A 44 -18.13 4.56 4.31
C ASP A 44 -17.24 4.11 3.14
N VAL A 45 -17.84 3.97 1.97
CA VAL A 45 -17.11 3.72 0.72
C VAL A 45 -16.28 4.93 0.32
N TYR A 46 -15.18 4.66 -0.38
CA TYR A 46 -14.31 5.71 -0.89
C TYR A 46 -15.06 6.65 -1.85
N GLY A 47 -14.86 7.96 -1.67
CA GLY A 47 -15.56 9.01 -2.39
C GLY A 47 -16.67 9.69 -1.59
N LYS A 48 -17.19 9.07 -0.52
CA LYS A 48 -18.34 9.64 0.20
C LYS A 48 -17.92 10.87 1.00
N VAL A 49 -16.86 10.73 1.78
CA VAL A 49 -16.24 11.86 2.50
C VAL A 49 -15.81 12.95 1.52
N TYR A 50 -15.29 12.57 0.35
CA TYR A 50 -14.91 13.52 -0.70
C TYR A 50 -16.11 14.36 -1.16
N LEU A 51 -17.23 13.72 -1.51
CA LEU A 51 -18.48 14.41 -1.85
C LEU A 51 -18.99 15.31 -0.70
N GLU A 52 -18.97 14.81 0.53
CA GLU A 52 -19.43 15.58 1.71
C GLU A 52 -18.55 16.81 1.98
N GLU A 53 -17.24 16.68 1.86
CA GLU A 53 -16.28 17.79 1.97
C GLU A 53 -16.48 18.81 0.85
N SER A 54 -16.59 18.38 -0.42
CA SER A 54 -16.89 19.28 -1.54
C SER A 54 -18.23 20.01 -1.34
N LEU A 55 -19.27 19.33 -0.84
CA LEU A 55 -20.56 19.95 -0.55
C LEU A 55 -20.44 21.04 0.51
N ASN A 56 -19.66 20.80 1.57
CA ASN A 56 -19.44 21.77 2.63
C ASN A 56 -18.63 22.97 2.12
N SER A 57 -17.59 22.73 1.31
CA SER A 57 -16.84 23.80 0.64
C SER A 57 -17.75 24.68 -0.21
N LEU A 58 -18.64 24.08 -1.01
CA LEU A 58 -19.58 24.84 -1.84
C LEU A 58 -20.63 25.64 -1.05
N LYS A 59 -21.01 25.18 0.15
CA LYS A 59 -21.86 25.97 1.06
C LYS A 59 -21.09 27.18 1.60
N ILE A 60 -19.82 27.02 1.94
CA ILE A 60 -18.96 28.11 2.38
C ILE A 60 -18.77 29.13 1.24
N TYR A 61 -18.47 28.67 0.03
CA TYR A 61 -18.36 29.55 -1.15
C TYR A 61 -19.64 30.36 -1.39
N GLU A 62 -20.80 29.71 -1.40
CA GLU A 62 -22.08 30.41 -1.54
C GLU A 62 -22.32 31.43 -0.41
N TRP A 63 -21.97 31.09 0.84
CA TRP A 63 -22.10 32.02 1.95
C TRP A 63 -21.19 33.25 1.79
N VAL A 64 -19.95 33.07 1.35
CA VAL A 64 -19.01 34.17 1.06
C VAL A 64 -19.56 35.07 -0.06
N LEU A 65 -20.03 34.49 -1.16
CA LEU A 65 -20.62 35.25 -2.27
C LEU A 65 -21.79 36.12 -1.80
N ASN A 66 -22.67 35.56 -0.95
CA ASN A 66 -23.79 36.30 -0.37
C ASN A 66 -23.35 37.39 0.61
N LEU A 67 -22.28 37.18 1.38
CA LEU A 67 -21.71 38.21 2.26
C LEU A 67 -21.11 39.37 1.48
N ASP A 68 -20.36 39.09 0.42
CA ASP A 68 -19.74 40.11 -0.42
C ASP A 68 -20.79 40.98 -1.12
N LYS A 69 -21.87 40.34 -1.60
CA LYS A 69 -23.05 41.05 -2.11
C LYS A 69 -23.62 42.01 -1.06
N ASN A 70 -23.81 41.53 0.17
CA ASN A 70 -24.33 42.36 1.27
C ASN A 70 -23.39 43.52 1.64
N ARG A 71 -22.09 43.42 1.30
CA ARG A 71 -21.08 44.47 1.48
C ARG A 71 -20.97 45.43 0.30
N GLY A 72 -21.73 45.21 -0.78
CA GLY A 72 -21.72 46.05 -1.99
C GLY A 72 -20.65 45.64 -3.02
N ASN A 73 -19.97 44.51 -2.83
CA ASN A 73 -19.05 43.94 -3.81
C ASN A 73 -19.87 43.16 -4.86
N ILE A 74 -19.86 43.61 -6.11
CA ILE A 74 -20.62 43.00 -7.20
C ILE A 74 -19.69 42.19 -8.10
N TYR A 75 -19.89 40.88 -8.14
CA TYR A 75 -19.25 40.00 -9.14
C TYR A 75 -19.90 40.25 -10.50
N LYS A 76 -19.10 40.34 -11.58
CA LYS A 76 -19.61 40.63 -12.94
C LYS A 76 -20.72 39.66 -13.38
N ASP A 77 -20.67 38.41 -12.95
CA ASP A 77 -21.59 37.33 -13.34
C ASP A 77 -22.18 36.56 -12.13
N GLU A 78 -22.66 37.28 -11.10
CA GLU A 78 -23.14 36.69 -9.84
C GLU A 78 -24.23 35.61 -10.02
N HIS A 79 -25.16 35.81 -10.96
CA HIS A 79 -26.23 34.84 -11.27
C HIS A 79 -25.65 33.54 -11.83
N GLU A 80 -24.68 33.64 -12.73
CA GLU A 80 -24.00 32.49 -13.34
C GLU A 80 -23.22 31.71 -12.29
N CYS A 81 -22.51 32.40 -11.39
CA CYS A 81 -21.80 31.76 -10.27
C CYS A 81 -22.75 30.95 -9.35
N HIS A 82 -23.89 31.51 -8.97
CA HIS A 82 -24.88 30.79 -8.17
C HIS A 82 -25.49 29.61 -8.92
N GLU A 83 -25.75 29.77 -10.22
CA GLU A 83 -26.28 28.68 -11.06
C GLU A 83 -25.29 27.51 -11.13
N VAL A 84 -24.01 27.78 -11.42
CA VAL A 84 -22.95 26.77 -11.49
C VAL A 84 -22.77 26.07 -10.13
N ILE A 85 -22.75 26.83 -9.02
CA ILE A 85 -22.66 26.25 -7.67
C ILE A 85 -23.87 25.35 -7.38
N ASN A 86 -25.07 25.75 -7.75
CA ASN A 86 -26.28 24.97 -7.51
C ASN A 86 -26.31 23.69 -8.35
N GLN A 87 -25.88 23.76 -9.62
CA GLN A 87 -25.71 22.58 -10.47
C GLN A 87 -24.70 21.60 -9.85
N TRP A 88 -23.54 22.10 -9.40
CA TRP A 88 -22.53 21.26 -8.77
C TRP A 88 -23.01 20.64 -7.45
N LYS A 89 -23.71 21.40 -6.59
CA LYS A 89 -24.37 20.84 -5.38
C LYS A 89 -25.38 19.75 -5.73
N SER A 90 -26.11 19.89 -6.83
CA SER A 90 -27.08 18.88 -7.30
C SER A 90 -26.39 17.58 -7.71
N ILE A 91 -25.26 17.67 -8.42
CA ILE A 91 -24.41 16.51 -8.76
C ILE A 91 -23.98 15.77 -7.49
N ILE A 92 -23.46 16.51 -6.50
CA ILE A 92 -22.98 15.91 -5.25
C ILE A 92 -24.11 15.23 -4.48
N LYS A 93 -25.26 15.90 -4.32
CA LYS A 93 -26.44 15.31 -3.65
C LYS A 93 -26.93 14.05 -4.38
N THR A 94 -26.90 14.06 -5.71
CA THR A 94 -27.25 12.88 -6.52
C THR A 94 -26.27 11.74 -6.27
N GLY A 95 -24.96 12.04 -6.15
CA GLY A 95 -23.94 11.05 -5.79
C GLY A 95 -24.19 10.45 -4.41
N LEU A 96 -24.46 11.27 -3.40
CA LEU A 96 -24.78 10.79 -2.05
C LEU A 96 -26.05 9.94 -2.00
N GLN A 97 -27.05 10.27 -2.82
CA GLN A 97 -28.25 9.43 -2.96
C GLN A 97 -27.94 8.09 -3.64
N ALA A 98 -27.15 8.11 -4.72
CA ALA A 98 -26.72 6.90 -5.42
C ALA A 98 -25.92 5.94 -4.52
N GLU A 99 -25.15 6.47 -3.56
CA GLU A 99 -24.48 5.66 -2.53
C GLU A 99 -25.47 4.88 -1.66
N GLN A 100 -26.50 5.58 -1.17
CA GLN A 100 -27.57 5.01 -0.34
C GLN A 100 -28.39 3.96 -1.09
N ASP A 101 -28.62 4.20 -2.39
CA ASP A 101 -29.36 3.30 -3.27
C ASP A 101 -28.48 2.15 -3.81
N HIS A 102 -27.18 2.15 -3.49
CA HIS A 102 -26.16 1.22 -4.02
C HIS A 102 -26.07 1.20 -5.56
N ASP A 103 -26.40 2.33 -6.20
CA ASP A 103 -26.17 2.57 -7.63
C ASP A 103 -24.71 3.02 -7.84
N TRP A 104 -23.80 2.06 -7.90
CA TRP A 104 -22.37 2.33 -7.98
C TRP A 104 -21.91 2.96 -9.29
N GLU A 105 -22.61 2.70 -10.39
CA GLU A 105 -22.31 3.33 -11.67
C GLU A 105 -22.62 4.82 -11.58
N LYS A 106 -23.81 5.18 -11.10
CA LYS A 106 -24.18 6.59 -10.91
C LYS A 106 -23.31 7.27 -9.86
N TYR A 107 -23.00 6.58 -8.76
CA TYR A 107 -22.12 7.09 -7.72
C TYR A 107 -20.73 7.45 -8.26
N ASN A 108 -20.12 6.56 -9.04
CA ASN A 108 -18.81 6.80 -9.64
C ASN A 108 -18.88 7.93 -10.69
N GLU A 109 -19.98 8.02 -11.46
CA GLU A 109 -20.21 9.12 -12.40
C GLU A 109 -20.24 10.47 -11.68
N MET A 110 -21.01 10.59 -10.59
CA MET A 110 -21.13 11.85 -9.84
C MET A 110 -19.82 12.24 -9.16
N ASN A 111 -19.06 11.28 -8.65
CA ASN A 111 -17.73 11.53 -8.11
C ASN A 111 -16.73 11.98 -9.18
N LEU A 112 -16.79 11.40 -10.39
CA LEU A 112 -15.97 11.86 -11.51
C LEU A 112 -16.33 13.31 -11.88
N LEU A 113 -17.62 13.63 -12.00
CA LEU A 113 -18.06 15.00 -12.28
C LEU A 113 -17.59 15.99 -11.20
N ASN A 114 -17.68 15.60 -9.92
CA ASN A 114 -17.16 16.39 -8.79
C ASN A 114 -15.65 16.66 -8.96
N ALA A 115 -14.88 15.62 -9.27
CA ALA A 115 -13.44 15.76 -9.50
C ALA A 115 -13.10 16.64 -10.70
N ILE A 116 -13.89 16.61 -11.79
CA ILE A 116 -13.68 17.51 -12.93
C ILE A 116 -14.02 18.96 -12.59
N HIS A 117 -15.07 19.21 -11.78
CA HIS A 117 -15.36 20.56 -11.28
C HIS A 117 -14.21 21.09 -10.42
N GLU A 118 -13.70 20.31 -9.47
CA GLU A 118 -12.56 20.74 -8.65
C GLU A 118 -11.30 20.94 -9.47
N TYR A 119 -11.03 20.05 -10.44
CA TYR A 119 -9.91 20.17 -11.35
C TYR A 119 -9.94 21.48 -12.14
N ARG A 120 -11.08 21.81 -12.76
CA ARG A 120 -11.26 23.05 -13.53
C ARG A 120 -11.20 24.28 -12.63
N LEU A 121 -11.80 24.23 -11.45
CA LEU A 121 -11.77 25.34 -10.48
C LEU A 121 -10.32 25.63 -10.10
N ALA A 122 -9.55 24.58 -9.80
CA ALA A 122 -8.14 24.70 -9.46
C ALA A 122 -7.28 25.21 -10.64
N GLN A 123 -7.60 24.88 -11.89
CA GLN A 123 -6.91 25.44 -13.07
C GLN A 123 -7.02 26.98 -13.19
N ASN A 124 -8.05 27.59 -12.59
CA ASN A 124 -8.18 29.05 -12.56
C ASN A 124 -7.10 29.71 -11.68
N TYR A 125 -6.54 28.97 -10.72
CA TYR A 125 -5.48 29.42 -9.82
C TYR A 125 -4.13 28.97 -10.37
N LYS A 126 -3.40 29.87 -11.05
CA LYS A 126 -2.02 29.57 -11.49
C LYS A 126 -1.06 29.80 -10.32
N PRO A 127 -0.34 28.78 -9.81
CA PRO A 127 0.72 29.01 -8.85
C PRO A 127 1.81 29.88 -9.46
N GLN A 128 2.28 30.88 -8.72
CA GLN A 128 3.31 31.82 -9.19
C GLN A 128 4.69 31.15 -9.34
N ASN A 129 4.90 29.95 -8.75
CA ASN A 129 6.18 29.23 -8.78
C ASN A 129 6.21 28.14 -9.87
N THR A 130 7.12 28.26 -10.84
CA THR A 130 7.13 27.45 -12.08
C THR A 130 7.66 26.02 -11.93
N TYR A 131 8.57 25.76 -10.98
CA TYR A 131 9.12 24.42 -10.76
C TYR A 131 8.12 23.48 -10.08
N ASP A 132 7.39 23.96 -9.08
CA ASP A 132 6.39 23.18 -8.35
C ASP A 132 5.16 22.89 -9.23
N TYR A 133 4.81 23.83 -10.13
CA TYR A 133 3.68 23.65 -11.05
C TYR A 133 3.82 22.41 -11.94
N LYS A 134 5.01 22.12 -12.48
CA LYS A 134 5.20 20.93 -13.33
C LYS A 134 5.00 19.63 -12.54
N TYR A 135 5.36 19.63 -11.26
CA TYR A 135 5.15 18.48 -10.38
C TYR A 135 3.66 18.27 -10.10
N TYR A 136 2.95 19.33 -9.72
CA TYR A 136 1.52 19.28 -9.40
C TYR A 136 0.60 19.10 -10.61
N THR A 137 1.09 19.31 -11.84
CA THR A 137 0.33 19.14 -13.09
C THR A 137 0.66 17.85 -13.83
N LYS A 138 1.40 16.93 -13.21
CA LYS A 138 1.91 15.70 -13.84
C LYS A 138 0.83 14.91 -14.58
N TYR A 139 -0.40 14.91 -14.09
CA TYR A 139 -1.51 14.14 -14.65
C TYR A 139 -2.54 14.96 -15.43
N ASN A 140 -2.30 16.27 -15.67
CA ASN A 140 -3.23 17.13 -16.40
C ASN A 140 -3.68 16.54 -17.74
N LYS A 141 -2.70 16.07 -18.54
CA LYS A 141 -2.99 15.50 -19.86
C LYS A 141 -3.95 14.31 -19.77
N GLU A 142 -3.77 13.44 -18.78
CA GLU A 142 -4.66 12.28 -18.59
C GLU A 142 -6.07 12.72 -18.20
N VAL A 143 -6.20 13.73 -17.35
CA VAL A 143 -7.51 14.28 -16.96
C VAL A 143 -8.18 14.99 -18.14
N ASP A 144 -7.44 15.78 -18.94
CA ASP A 144 -7.95 16.43 -20.15
C ASP A 144 -8.42 15.40 -21.19
N ASP A 145 -7.69 14.28 -21.32
CA ASP A 145 -8.09 13.18 -22.19
C ASP A 145 -9.36 12.48 -21.68
N ILE A 146 -9.54 12.33 -20.36
CA ILE A 146 -10.80 11.84 -19.74
C ILE A 146 -11.97 12.79 -20.05
N ILE A 147 -11.77 14.11 -19.90
CA ILE A 147 -12.78 15.13 -20.19
C ILE A 147 -13.25 15.02 -21.64
N LYS A 148 -12.31 14.89 -22.59
CA LYS A 148 -12.62 14.71 -24.01
C LYS A 148 -13.34 13.39 -24.28
N LYS A 149 -12.80 12.29 -23.75
CA LYS A 149 -13.34 10.93 -23.94
C LYS A 149 -14.80 10.82 -23.47
N ARG A 150 -15.16 11.49 -22.37
CA ARG A 150 -16.50 11.45 -21.77
C ARG A 150 -17.38 12.64 -22.14
N ASN A 151 -16.97 13.49 -23.08
CA ASN A 151 -17.70 14.69 -23.50
C ASN A 151 -18.06 15.64 -22.35
N LEU A 152 -17.17 15.78 -21.36
CA LEU A 152 -17.36 16.61 -20.16
C LEU A 152 -16.92 18.05 -20.37
N SER A 153 -16.80 18.49 -21.63
CA SER A 153 -16.32 19.83 -21.98
C SER A 153 -17.23 20.95 -21.47
N TYR A 154 -18.52 20.67 -21.30
CA TYR A 154 -19.56 21.60 -20.85
C TYR A 154 -19.47 22.01 -19.37
N ILE A 155 -18.67 21.31 -18.56
CA ILE A 155 -18.58 21.54 -17.11
C ILE A 155 -17.92 22.89 -16.83
N ASN A 156 -18.71 23.91 -16.50
CA ASN A 156 -18.17 25.21 -16.13
C ASN A 156 -17.90 25.27 -14.62
N VAL A 157 -17.05 26.22 -14.23
CA VAL A 157 -16.73 26.51 -12.82
C VAL A 157 -16.91 28.00 -12.57
N PRO A 158 -17.25 28.42 -11.35
CA PRO A 158 -17.42 29.85 -11.05
C PRO A 158 -16.13 30.61 -11.35
N ASP A 159 -16.21 31.71 -12.11
CA ASP A 159 -15.08 32.63 -12.25
C ASP A 159 -15.06 33.56 -11.03
N LEU A 160 -14.13 33.28 -10.12
CA LEU A 160 -13.98 33.99 -8.85
C LEU A 160 -12.94 35.11 -8.92
N LYS A 161 -12.50 35.51 -10.13
CA LYS A 161 -11.57 36.63 -10.29
C LYS A 161 -12.22 37.94 -9.84
N HIS A 162 -11.73 38.47 -8.73
CA HIS A 162 -11.97 39.86 -8.32
C HIS A 162 -11.06 40.81 -9.08
N ASP A 163 -11.59 41.99 -9.44
CA ASP A 163 -10.81 43.15 -9.88
C ASP A 163 -10.13 43.87 -8.69
N THR A 164 -10.23 43.35 -7.46
CA THR A 164 -9.71 43.94 -6.22
C THR A 164 -8.61 43.10 -5.58
N GLU A 165 -7.45 43.72 -5.35
CA GLU A 165 -6.25 43.15 -4.71
C GLU A 165 -6.47 42.65 -3.25
N GLU A 166 -7.62 42.91 -2.63
CA GLU A 166 -7.85 42.69 -1.18
C GLU A 166 -8.41 41.31 -0.77
N LEU A 167 -8.70 40.40 -1.71
CA LEU A 167 -9.22 39.05 -1.41
C LEU A 167 -8.15 37.94 -1.48
N ASP A 168 -6.91 38.31 -1.15
CA ASP A 168 -5.75 37.40 -1.02
C ASP A 168 -5.92 36.28 0.02
N VAL A 169 -6.95 36.35 0.88
CA VAL A 169 -7.22 35.33 1.90
C VAL A 169 -7.91 34.09 1.30
N LEU A 170 -8.68 34.24 0.21
CA LEU A 170 -9.26 33.13 -0.56
C LEU A 170 -8.40 32.74 -1.78
N ASN A 171 -7.55 33.67 -2.24
CA ASN A 171 -6.61 33.49 -3.36
C ASN A 171 -5.23 32.98 -2.92
N ASN A 172 -5.09 32.39 -1.73
CA ASN A 172 -3.80 31.88 -1.30
C ASN A 172 -3.37 30.75 -2.27
N PRO A 173 -2.31 30.94 -3.08
CA PRO A 173 -1.90 29.95 -4.08
C PRO A 173 -1.57 28.60 -3.44
N ASP A 174 -1.14 28.62 -2.18
CA ASP A 174 -0.83 27.44 -1.38
C ASP A 174 -2.08 26.62 -0.99
N LEU A 175 -3.26 27.25 -0.87
CA LEU A 175 -4.54 26.55 -0.60
C LEU A 175 -5.06 25.77 -1.84
N SER A 176 -4.55 26.08 -3.04
CA SER A 176 -5.05 25.51 -4.31
C SER A 176 -4.35 24.22 -4.76
N VAL A 177 -3.16 23.94 -4.24
CA VAL A 177 -2.32 22.83 -4.73
C VAL A 177 -2.89 21.46 -4.36
N SER A 178 -3.34 21.30 -3.12
CA SER A 178 -3.85 20.03 -2.58
C SER A 178 -5.15 19.58 -3.25
N PRO A 179 -6.22 20.40 -3.31
CA PRO A 179 -7.43 20.07 -4.07
C PRO A 179 -7.13 19.76 -5.55
N PHE A 180 -6.15 20.44 -6.15
CA PHE A 180 -5.76 20.19 -7.54
C PHE A 180 -5.10 18.83 -7.75
N MET A 181 -4.24 18.41 -6.83
CA MET A 181 -3.63 17.08 -6.84
C MET A 181 -4.68 15.99 -6.64
N ASP A 182 -5.55 16.18 -5.64
CA ASP A 182 -6.64 15.27 -5.32
C ASP A 182 -7.60 15.09 -6.48
N ALA A 183 -8.07 16.19 -7.09
CA ALA A 183 -8.97 16.16 -8.23
C ALA A 183 -8.40 15.33 -9.40
N GLN A 184 -7.09 15.42 -9.67
CA GLN A 184 -6.44 14.61 -10.69
C GLN A 184 -6.49 13.11 -10.35
N TYR A 185 -6.23 12.73 -9.09
CA TYR A 185 -6.30 11.35 -8.65
C TYR A 185 -7.73 10.80 -8.62
N TYR A 186 -8.69 11.57 -8.12
CA TYR A 186 -10.10 11.20 -8.08
C TYR A 186 -10.68 11.03 -9.48
N ALA A 187 -10.42 11.98 -10.40
CA ALA A 187 -10.87 11.88 -11.78
C ALA A 187 -10.36 10.60 -12.45
N ARG A 188 -9.07 10.29 -12.29
CA ARG A 188 -8.46 9.06 -12.82
C ARG A 188 -8.98 7.80 -12.13
N LEU A 189 -9.30 7.85 -10.84
CA LEU A 189 -9.88 6.72 -10.11
C LEU A 189 -11.26 6.39 -10.65
N PHE A 190 -12.17 7.36 -10.58
CA PHE A 190 -13.58 7.15 -10.90
C PHE A 190 -13.80 6.88 -12.40
N ASP A 191 -12.97 7.45 -13.29
CA ASP A 191 -12.95 7.04 -14.70
C ASP A 191 -12.59 5.55 -14.86
N LYS A 192 -11.57 5.06 -14.13
CA LYS A 192 -11.17 3.65 -14.17
C LYS A 192 -12.21 2.72 -13.54
N LEU A 193 -12.92 3.17 -12.50
CA LEU A 193 -14.01 2.41 -11.89
C LEU A 193 -15.20 2.30 -12.85
N LEU A 194 -15.58 3.39 -13.52
CA LEU A 194 -16.63 3.40 -14.54
C LEU A 194 -16.28 2.52 -15.74
N ASP A 195 -15.07 2.66 -16.30
CA ASP A 195 -14.62 1.87 -17.45
C ASP A 195 -14.67 0.36 -17.22
N LYS A 196 -14.47 -0.05 -15.96
CA LYS A 196 -14.43 -1.46 -15.56
C LYS A 196 -15.69 -1.94 -14.84
N ASN A 197 -16.69 -1.06 -14.70
CA ASN A 197 -17.90 -1.31 -13.92
C ASN A 197 -17.59 -1.88 -12.52
N LEU A 198 -16.71 -1.20 -11.79
CA LEU A 198 -16.29 -1.58 -10.45
C LEU A 198 -16.98 -0.70 -9.41
N ALA A 199 -17.53 -1.32 -8.37
CA ALA A 199 -18.03 -0.60 -7.22
C ALA A 199 -16.87 0.07 -6.45
N PRO A 200 -17.08 1.26 -5.87
CA PRO A 200 -16.14 1.81 -4.90
C PRO A 200 -16.03 0.84 -3.72
N ILE A 201 -14.86 0.81 -3.09
CA ILE A 201 -14.65 -0.01 -1.90
C ILE A 201 -14.21 0.85 -0.73
N ASN A 202 -14.14 0.23 0.43
CA ASN A 202 -13.67 0.83 1.67
C ASN A 202 -12.42 0.09 2.19
N HIS A 203 -11.76 0.57 3.24
CA HIS A 203 -10.42 0.04 3.59
C HIS A 203 -10.42 -1.43 4.03
N TYR A 204 -11.52 -1.87 4.64
CA TYR A 204 -11.66 -3.22 5.17
C TYR A 204 -12.35 -4.18 4.20
N LYS A 205 -12.51 -3.80 2.93
CA LYS A 205 -13.17 -4.63 1.91
C LYS A 205 -12.68 -6.08 1.99
N VAL A 206 -13.63 -7.01 2.09
CA VAL A 206 -13.36 -8.44 2.07
C VAL A 206 -13.90 -9.03 0.78
N ASP A 207 -13.00 -9.56 -0.04
CA ASP A 207 -13.25 -10.21 -1.31
C ASP A 207 -12.10 -11.18 -1.64
N SER A 208 -12.18 -11.82 -2.80
CA SER A 208 -11.21 -12.84 -3.23
C SER A 208 -9.78 -12.34 -3.33
N VAL A 209 -9.56 -11.06 -3.61
CA VAL A 209 -8.22 -10.51 -3.84
C VAL A 209 -7.75 -9.70 -2.63
N SER A 210 -8.67 -9.00 -1.98
CA SER A 210 -8.40 -8.16 -0.81
C SER A 210 -7.84 -8.95 0.36
N ILE A 211 -8.22 -10.22 0.52
CA ILE A 211 -7.70 -11.10 1.58
C ILE A 211 -6.20 -11.33 1.41
N ILE A 212 -5.73 -11.53 0.18
CA ILE A 212 -4.29 -11.71 -0.11
C ILE A 212 -3.53 -10.44 0.29
N PHE A 213 -4.05 -9.27 -0.07
CA PHE A 213 -3.49 -8.00 0.33
C PHE A 213 -3.43 -7.86 1.85
N GLN A 214 -4.55 -8.13 2.54
CA GLN A 214 -4.64 -7.99 4.01
C GLN A 214 -3.72 -8.97 4.73
N THR A 215 -3.53 -10.19 4.21
CA THR A 215 -2.55 -11.14 4.77
C THR A 215 -1.12 -10.61 4.65
N LEU A 216 -0.73 -10.07 3.49
CA LEU A 216 0.59 -9.49 3.28
C LEU A 216 0.83 -8.22 4.11
N GLN A 217 -0.20 -7.40 4.28
CA GLN A 217 -0.13 -6.15 5.05
C GLN A 217 -0.12 -6.40 6.57
N ASN A 218 -1.02 -7.24 7.08
CA ASN A 218 -1.31 -7.30 8.52
C ASN A 218 -0.74 -8.54 9.22
N LEU A 219 -0.71 -9.70 8.56
CA LEU A 219 -0.28 -10.94 9.19
C LEU A 219 1.21 -11.21 9.00
N VAL A 220 1.72 -10.97 7.80
CA VAL A 220 3.11 -11.27 7.45
C VAL A 220 4.14 -10.55 8.30
N PRO A 221 4.07 -9.22 8.53
CA PRO A 221 5.17 -8.48 9.17
C PRO A 221 5.53 -9.01 10.56
N LEU A 222 4.56 -9.51 11.33
CA LEU A 222 4.79 -10.06 12.66
C LEU A 222 4.72 -11.60 12.68
N TYR A 223 3.55 -12.16 12.35
CA TYR A 223 3.31 -13.61 12.47
C TYR A 223 4.06 -14.41 11.40
N GLY A 224 4.21 -13.85 10.19
CA GLY A 224 4.98 -14.46 9.12
C GLY A 224 6.44 -14.70 9.53
N ILE A 225 7.07 -13.71 10.17
CA ILE A 225 8.46 -13.82 10.66
C ILE A 225 8.60 -14.93 11.71
N LEU A 226 7.66 -15.00 12.67
CA LEU A 226 7.64 -16.05 13.68
C LEU A 226 7.49 -17.44 13.06
N VAL A 227 6.59 -17.60 12.08
CA VAL A 227 6.40 -18.86 11.36
C VAL A 227 7.67 -19.27 10.62
N ILE A 228 8.35 -18.34 9.94
CA ILE A 228 9.62 -18.64 9.24
C ILE A 228 10.67 -19.15 10.25
N CYS A 229 10.83 -18.45 11.37
CA CYS A 229 11.74 -18.87 12.45
C CYS A 229 11.41 -20.28 12.97
N LEU A 230 10.14 -20.54 13.29
CA LEU A 230 9.67 -21.82 13.82
C LEU A 230 9.78 -22.99 12.83
N LEU A 231 9.68 -22.73 11.53
CA LEU A 231 9.85 -23.78 10.53
C LEU A 231 11.33 -24.12 10.32
N ALA A 232 12.20 -23.10 10.29
CA ALA A 232 13.60 -23.26 9.93
C ALA A 232 14.54 -23.66 11.09
N PHE A 233 14.17 -23.46 12.36
CA PHE A 233 15.12 -23.51 13.49
C PHE A 233 15.86 -24.85 13.69
N ASP A 234 15.25 -26.00 13.41
CA ASP A 234 15.90 -27.30 13.60
C ASP A 234 16.47 -27.86 12.30
N SER A 235 16.36 -27.15 11.18
CA SER A 235 16.62 -27.71 9.85
C SER A 235 18.04 -28.28 9.70
N ILE A 236 19.04 -27.59 10.25
CA ILE A 236 20.44 -28.06 10.26
C ILE A 236 20.71 -28.93 11.49
N SER A 237 20.16 -28.57 12.65
CA SER A 237 20.38 -29.29 13.90
C SER A 237 19.86 -30.73 13.84
N TYR A 238 18.73 -30.97 13.18
CA TYR A 238 18.17 -32.30 12.95
C TYR A 238 19.12 -33.20 12.16
N ASP A 239 19.72 -32.68 11.09
CA ASP A 239 20.67 -33.45 10.28
C ASP A 239 22.00 -33.69 11.04
N LYS A 240 22.39 -32.78 11.95
CA LYS A 240 23.51 -32.98 12.88
C LYS A 240 23.19 -34.07 13.92
N GLU A 241 22.03 -34.00 14.57
CA GLU A 241 21.58 -34.94 15.60
C GLU A 241 21.39 -36.37 15.04
N THR A 242 20.89 -36.50 13.80
CA THR A 242 20.69 -37.78 13.12
C THR A 242 21.96 -38.34 12.46
N GLY A 243 23.07 -37.59 12.46
CA GLY A 243 24.31 -37.96 11.77
C GLY A 243 24.25 -37.94 10.24
N THR A 244 23.08 -37.65 9.66
CA THR A 244 22.86 -37.63 8.21
C THR A 244 23.66 -36.54 7.50
N ILE A 245 24.01 -35.47 8.21
CA ILE A 245 24.82 -34.37 7.67
C ILE A 245 26.19 -34.84 7.15
N LYS A 246 26.82 -35.83 7.82
CA LYS A 246 28.12 -36.37 7.39
C LYS A 246 28.00 -37.05 6.03
N ASN A 247 27.01 -37.94 5.92
CA ASN A 247 26.73 -38.68 4.70
C ASN A 247 26.39 -37.75 3.53
N LEU A 248 25.60 -36.70 3.78
CA LEU A 248 25.22 -35.71 2.76
C LEU A 248 26.41 -34.87 2.29
N LEU A 249 27.34 -34.51 3.18
CA LEU A 249 28.48 -33.66 2.84
C LEU A 249 29.67 -34.44 2.23
N CYS A 250 29.70 -35.76 2.39
CA CYS A 250 30.62 -36.65 1.65
C CYS A 250 30.29 -36.75 0.15
N ILE A 251 29.05 -36.46 -0.25
CA ILE A 251 28.64 -36.47 -1.66
C ILE A 251 29.12 -35.16 -2.33
N PRO A 252 30.03 -35.20 -3.32
CA PRO A 252 30.68 -34.00 -3.88
C PRO A 252 29.71 -32.93 -4.37
N ASN A 253 28.63 -33.34 -5.04
CA ASN A 253 27.61 -32.43 -5.53
C ASN A 253 26.77 -31.84 -4.38
N MET A 254 26.40 -32.63 -3.38
CA MET A 254 25.55 -32.16 -2.28
C MET A 254 26.30 -31.20 -1.35
N ARG A 255 27.62 -31.33 -1.21
CA ARG A 255 28.44 -30.43 -0.39
C ARG A 255 28.31 -28.95 -0.78
N ASN A 256 28.14 -28.66 -2.08
CA ASN A 256 28.02 -27.28 -2.58
C ASN A 256 26.57 -26.75 -2.56
N TYR A 257 25.58 -27.63 -2.64
CA TYR A 257 24.17 -27.25 -2.78
C TYR A 257 23.31 -27.53 -1.54
N TYR A 258 23.85 -28.16 -0.50
CA TYR A 258 23.08 -28.57 0.68
C TYR A 258 22.38 -27.40 1.37
N ILE A 259 23.10 -26.31 1.67
CA ILE A 259 22.50 -25.11 2.31
C ILE A 259 21.49 -24.47 1.38
N PHE A 260 21.85 -24.27 0.11
CA PHE A 260 20.95 -23.70 -0.88
C PHE A 260 19.64 -24.50 -0.95
N ALA A 261 19.72 -25.82 -1.06
CA ALA A 261 18.55 -26.69 -1.12
C ALA A 261 17.71 -26.63 0.16
N LYS A 262 18.33 -26.58 1.34
CA LYS A 262 17.62 -26.41 2.61
C LYS A 262 16.94 -25.04 2.72
N THR A 263 17.63 -23.97 2.33
CA THR A 263 17.05 -22.62 2.32
C THR A 263 15.84 -22.57 1.40
N ILE A 264 15.96 -23.08 0.18
CA ILE A 264 14.84 -23.12 -0.78
C ILE A 264 13.69 -23.98 -0.26
N ALA A 265 13.96 -25.17 0.29
CA ALA A 265 12.92 -26.03 0.85
C ALA A 265 12.18 -25.37 2.02
N ASN A 266 12.89 -24.76 2.98
CA ASN A 266 12.28 -24.05 4.10
C ASN A 266 11.52 -22.80 3.63
N SER A 267 12.04 -22.09 2.63
CA SER A 267 11.37 -20.90 2.06
C SER A 267 10.06 -21.26 1.36
N ILE A 268 10.06 -22.34 0.55
CA ILE A 268 8.83 -22.84 -0.09
C ILE A 268 7.81 -23.24 0.96
N VAL A 269 8.21 -23.99 2.00
CA VAL A 269 7.28 -24.41 3.04
C VAL A 269 6.77 -23.22 3.84
N ALA A 270 7.63 -22.28 4.24
CA ALA A 270 7.19 -21.08 4.95
C ALA A 270 6.22 -20.24 4.12
N PHE A 271 6.52 -20.02 2.84
CA PHE A 271 5.62 -19.35 1.91
C PHE A 271 4.26 -20.04 1.82
N LEU A 272 4.25 -21.37 1.64
CA LEU A 272 3.01 -22.15 1.58
C LEU A 272 2.23 -22.06 2.89
N VAL A 273 2.87 -22.23 4.04
CA VAL A 273 2.19 -22.17 5.35
C VAL A 273 1.54 -20.79 5.58
N ILE A 274 2.21 -19.72 5.16
CA ILE A 274 1.72 -18.35 5.33
C ILE A 274 0.58 -18.04 4.34
N MET A 275 0.74 -18.39 3.06
CA MET A 275 -0.18 -17.96 2.00
C MET A 275 -1.33 -18.93 1.75
N LEU A 276 -1.20 -20.22 2.11
CA LEU A 276 -2.22 -21.23 1.83
C LEU A 276 -3.60 -20.88 2.41
N PRO A 277 -3.73 -20.42 3.67
CA PRO A 277 -5.03 -20.02 4.19
C PRO A 277 -5.69 -18.89 3.38
N ALA A 278 -4.92 -17.85 3.06
CA ALA A 278 -5.38 -16.73 2.26
C ALA A 278 -5.77 -17.17 0.84
N ALA A 279 -4.99 -18.07 0.22
CA ALA A 279 -5.28 -18.63 -1.11
C ALA A 279 -6.55 -19.49 -1.12
N LEU A 280 -6.80 -20.27 -0.07
CA LEU A 280 -8.02 -21.07 0.06
C LEU A 280 -9.26 -20.19 0.23
N LEU A 281 -9.20 -19.18 1.10
CA LEU A 281 -10.29 -18.22 1.26
C LEU A 281 -10.51 -17.43 -0.04
N SER A 282 -9.44 -16.95 -0.67
CA SER A 282 -9.48 -16.30 -1.98
C SER A 282 -10.19 -17.15 -3.03
N LEU A 283 -9.92 -18.46 -3.06
CA LEU A 283 -10.60 -19.39 -3.95
C LEU A 283 -12.11 -19.49 -3.65
N CYS A 284 -12.48 -19.59 -2.37
CA CYS A 284 -13.89 -19.62 -1.96
C CYS A 284 -14.63 -18.34 -2.35
N PHE A 285 -14.07 -17.15 -2.07
CA PHE A 285 -14.68 -15.87 -2.44
C PHE A 285 -14.69 -15.63 -3.96
N GLY A 286 -13.66 -16.14 -4.65
CA GLY A 286 -13.51 -16.04 -6.11
C GLY A 286 -14.66 -16.67 -6.90
N LEU A 287 -15.31 -17.68 -6.32
CA LEU A 287 -16.51 -18.31 -6.89
C LEU A 287 -17.71 -17.35 -6.91
N TYR A 288 -17.74 -16.34 -6.06
CA TYR A 288 -18.83 -15.37 -5.94
C TYR A 288 -18.53 -14.07 -6.68
N ASP A 289 -17.36 -13.47 -6.44
CA ASP A 289 -16.99 -12.15 -6.97
C ASP A 289 -16.27 -12.21 -8.33
N LYS A 290 -15.99 -13.42 -8.83
CA LYS A 290 -15.31 -13.68 -10.11
C LYS A 290 -13.97 -12.96 -10.24
N TYR A 291 -13.29 -12.67 -9.13
CA TYR A 291 -12.00 -11.97 -9.10
C TYR A 291 -12.00 -10.59 -9.77
N GLN A 292 -13.15 -9.90 -9.82
CA GLN A 292 -13.25 -8.55 -10.40
C GLN A 292 -12.23 -7.57 -9.78
N MET A 293 -11.94 -7.76 -8.50
CA MET A 293 -11.02 -6.91 -7.75
C MET A 293 -9.56 -6.97 -8.24
N LEU A 294 -9.17 -7.97 -9.05
CA LEU A 294 -7.84 -8.01 -9.69
C LEU A 294 -7.59 -6.77 -10.56
N PHE A 295 -8.66 -6.20 -11.11
CA PHE A 295 -8.60 -5.05 -12.01
C PHE A 295 -8.75 -3.71 -11.28
N TYR A 296 -8.97 -3.72 -9.97
CA TYR A 296 -9.19 -2.51 -9.21
C TYR A 296 -7.97 -1.57 -9.25
N PRO A 297 -8.16 -0.27 -9.50
CA PRO A 297 -7.08 0.71 -9.49
C PRO A 297 -6.51 0.92 -8.08
N THR A 298 -5.25 0.56 -7.88
CA THR A 298 -4.51 0.69 -6.62
C THR A 298 -3.29 1.59 -6.83
N LEU A 299 -3.04 2.49 -5.88
CA LEU A 299 -1.88 3.36 -5.91
C LEU A 299 -0.59 2.56 -5.66
N TYR A 300 0.46 2.92 -6.39
CA TYR A 300 1.80 2.39 -6.19
C TYR A 300 2.86 3.47 -6.43
N PHE A 301 4.01 3.33 -5.78
CA PHE A 301 5.15 4.21 -5.98
C PHE A 301 5.90 3.83 -7.25
N LYS A 302 5.52 4.50 -8.35
CA LYS A 302 6.01 4.19 -9.70
C LYS A 302 7.52 4.37 -9.82
N ASP A 303 8.02 5.47 -9.29
CA ASP A 303 9.45 5.81 -9.40
C ASP A 303 10.31 4.83 -8.59
N GLY A 304 9.79 4.25 -7.51
CA GLY A 304 10.47 3.25 -6.69
C GLY A 304 10.61 1.87 -7.33
N LEU A 305 9.92 1.58 -8.45
CA LEU A 305 10.13 0.34 -9.20
C LEU A 305 11.42 0.36 -10.01
N THR A 306 11.88 1.54 -10.43
CA THR A 306 13.01 1.71 -11.36
C THR A 306 14.13 2.59 -10.82
N SER A 307 13.96 3.21 -9.65
CA SER A 307 14.95 4.10 -9.05
C SER A 307 15.21 3.78 -7.59
N PHE A 308 16.31 4.33 -7.07
CA PHE A 308 16.69 4.28 -5.66
C PHE A 308 16.19 5.51 -4.88
N HIS A 309 15.32 6.32 -5.48
CA HIS A 309 14.76 7.49 -4.80
C HIS A 309 13.81 7.04 -3.70
N LEU A 310 13.94 7.67 -2.54
CA LEU A 310 13.05 7.45 -1.41
C LEU A 310 11.67 8.01 -1.76
N SER A 311 10.62 7.30 -1.34
CA SER A 311 9.28 7.88 -1.34
C SER A 311 9.17 8.86 -0.18
N PHE A 312 8.35 9.88 -0.38
CA PHE A 312 7.94 10.74 0.71
C PHE A 312 7.18 9.91 1.77
N ASN A 313 7.25 10.28 3.05
CA ASN A 313 6.52 9.59 4.11
C ASN A 313 6.25 10.57 5.25
N ASN A 314 4.97 10.85 5.52
CA ASN A 314 4.52 11.73 6.61
C ASN A 314 3.57 11.02 7.58
N ILE A 315 3.63 9.69 7.65
CA ILE A 315 2.80 8.85 8.52
C ILE A 315 2.76 9.37 9.96
N GLU A 316 3.94 9.65 10.54
CA GLU A 316 4.02 10.11 11.93
C GLU A 316 3.34 11.49 12.12
N VAL A 317 3.42 12.36 11.12
CA VAL A 317 2.80 13.70 11.17
C VAL A 317 1.28 13.55 11.11
N MET A 318 0.77 12.67 10.25
CA MET A 318 -0.66 12.38 10.13
C MET A 318 -1.22 11.74 11.40
N GLU A 319 -0.50 10.80 12.02
CA GLU A 319 -0.87 10.21 13.31
C GLU A 319 -1.08 11.30 14.37
N LYS A 320 -0.10 12.20 14.51
CA LYS A 320 -0.18 13.30 15.48
C LYS A 320 -1.33 14.26 15.18
N MET A 321 -1.61 14.57 13.91
CA MET A 321 -2.74 15.42 13.57
C MET A 321 -4.06 14.82 14.03
N VAL A 322 -4.22 13.50 13.92
CA VAL A 322 -5.47 12.89 14.37
C VAL A 322 -5.53 12.73 15.88
N GLU A 323 -4.44 12.36 16.53
CA GLU A 323 -4.37 12.34 18.00
C GLU A 323 -4.76 13.71 18.59
N ASN A 324 -4.37 14.79 17.92
CA ASN A 324 -4.71 16.16 18.30
C ASN A 324 -6.12 16.60 17.87
N GLY A 325 -6.91 15.72 17.26
CA GLY A 325 -8.28 16.01 16.80
C GLY A 325 -8.35 17.01 15.63
N THR A 326 -7.23 17.34 14.98
CA THR A 326 -7.20 18.27 13.84
C THR A 326 -7.48 17.60 12.50
N LEU A 327 -7.50 16.26 12.48
CA LEU A 327 -7.91 15.45 11.35
C LEU A 327 -8.91 14.40 11.82
N TYR A 328 -10.02 14.22 11.11
CA TYR A 328 -11.19 13.48 11.60
C TYR A 328 -10.99 11.95 11.75
N SER A 329 -9.85 11.37 11.32
CA SER A 329 -9.67 9.92 11.38
C SER A 329 -8.22 9.44 11.54
N SER A 330 -7.94 8.79 12.68
CA SER A 330 -6.63 8.23 13.12
C SER A 330 -6.42 6.81 12.62
N PHE A 331 -7.44 6.23 11.99
CA PHE A 331 -7.39 4.83 11.57
C PHE A 331 -6.78 4.70 10.19
N HIS A 332 -5.67 5.42 9.95
CA HIS A 332 -5.17 5.64 8.60
C HIS A 332 -3.94 4.81 8.15
N TYR A 333 -3.70 3.67 8.79
CA TYR A 333 -2.69 2.70 8.38
C TYR A 333 -3.34 1.34 8.12
N ASN A 334 -3.09 0.77 6.94
CA ASN A 334 -3.63 -0.48 6.37
C ASN A 334 -4.87 -0.29 5.48
N GLY A 335 -4.78 -0.69 4.20
CA GLY A 335 -5.90 -0.71 3.25
C GLY A 335 -5.49 -0.68 1.78
N LEU A 336 -6.27 -1.35 0.92
CA LEU A 336 -6.04 -1.56 -0.52
C LEU A 336 -5.97 -0.30 -1.37
N ILE A 337 -6.50 0.79 -0.84
CA ILE A 337 -6.66 2.06 -1.52
C ILE A 337 -6.61 3.11 -0.42
N ARG A 338 -5.42 3.65 -0.16
CA ARG A 338 -5.30 4.87 0.61
C ARG A 338 -4.75 5.93 -0.31
N HIS A 339 -5.55 6.97 -0.51
CA HIS A 339 -5.16 8.14 -1.28
C HIS A 339 -4.38 9.15 -0.42
N SER A 340 -4.66 9.24 0.88
CA SER A 340 -3.95 10.17 1.75
C SER A 340 -2.80 9.49 2.49
N LEU A 341 -1.59 9.58 1.94
CA LEU A 341 -0.36 9.20 2.64
C LEU A 341 0.83 10.11 2.32
N TYR A 342 0.65 11.17 1.51
CA TYR A 342 1.81 11.90 0.99
C TYR A 342 1.55 13.36 0.61
N GLY A 343 1.72 14.27 1.56
CA GLY A 343 1.80 15.70 1.24
C GLY A 343 3.15 16.08 0.63
N GLY A 344 3.19 17.03 -0.30
CA GLY A 344 4.44 17.61 -0.78
C GLY A 344 5.16 18.40 0.31
N ASP A 345 6.50 18.46 0.24
CA ASP A 345 7.31 19.26 1.15
C ASP A 345 7.03 20.76 0.96
N ARG A 346 6.62 21.40 2.07
CA ARG A 346 6.49 22.85 2.29
C ARG A 346 5.35 23.57 1.54
N ALA A 347 4.15 23.58 2.14
CA ALA A 347 3.34 24.79 2.31
C ALA A 347 2.09 24.51 3.16
N SER A 348 1.93 25.28 4.24
CA SER A 348 0.66 25.69 4.87
C SER A 348 -0.56 24.76 4.80
N TRP A 349 -0.78 24.00 5.89
CA TRP A 349 -2.06 23.60 6.51
C TRP A 349 -3.20 22.95 5.68
N THR A 350 -3.04 22.68 4.39
CA THR A 350 -3.98 21.88 3.58
C THR A 350 -3.30 20.89 2.61
N ALA A 351 -1.99 21.02 2.41
CA ALA A 351 -1.15 20.13 1.59
C ALA A 351 -0.87 18.74 2.18
N GLY A 352 -1.39 18.43 3.38
CA GLY A 352 -1.14 17.16 4.06
C GLY A 352 -1.97 15.97 3.55
N ARG A 353 -3.05 16.20 2.81
CA ARG A 353 -4.05 15.14 2.53
C ARG A 353 -3.89 14.46 1.17
N SER A 354 -3.31 15.13 0.18
CA SER A 354 -3.31 14.60 -1.18
C SER A 354 -2.29 13.46 -1.36
N PRO A 355 -2.45 12.60 -2.37
CA PRO A 355 -1.41 11.68 -2.77
C PRO A 355 -0.27 12.41 -3.48
N ASP A 356 0.96 11.97 -3.26
CA ASP A 356 2.16 12.54 -3.85
C ASP A 356 2.22 12.21 -5.34
N MET A 357 2.70 13.15 -6.16
CA MET A 357 2.66 13.00 -7.61
C MET A 357 3.63 11.93 -8.14
N SER A 358 4.51 11.35 -7.32
CA SER A 358 5.30 10.17 -7.69
C SER A 358 4.48 8.87 -7.74
N LEU A 359 3.30 8.85 -7.11
CA LEU A 359 2.42 7.69 -7.17
C LEU A 359 1.67 7.63 -8.50
N ASP A 360 1.28 6.43 -8.89
CA ASP A 360 0.44 6.19 -10.05
C ASP A 360 -0.54 5.04 -9.74
N TYR A 361 -1.49 4.79 -10.62
CA TYR A 361 -2.43 3.67 -10.50
C TYR A 361 -1.96 2.46 -11.30
N ILE A 362 -1.94 1.32 -10.63
CA ILE A 362 -1.80 0.00 -11.25
C ILE A 362 -3.00 -0.86 -10.88
N SER A 363 -3.25 -1.95 -11.60
CA SER A 363 -4.28 -2.90 -11.17
C SER A 363 -3.82 -3.67 -9.92
N LEU A 364 -4.72 -3.93 -8.98
CA LEU A 364 -4.42 -4.65 -7.74
C LEU A 364 -3.73 -6.00 -7.98
N GLY A 365 -4.11 -6.74 -9.04
CA GLY A 365 -3.44 -7.98 -9.40
C GLY A 365 -1.93 -7.80 -9.69
N LYS A 366 -1.55 -6.73 -10.40
CA LYS A 366 -0.14 -6.42 -10.68
C LYS A 366 0.57 -5.93 -9.42
N PHE A 367 -0.10 -5.12 -8.61
CA PHE A 367 0.38 -4.69 -7.30
C PHE A 367 0.75 -5.91 -6.43
N LEU A 368 -0.15 -6.89 -6.32
CA LEU A 368 0.06 -8.09 -5.54
C LEU A 368 1.18 -8.98 -6.08
N ILE A 369 1.36 -9.05 -7.40
CA ILE A 369 2.51 -9.76 -7.99
C ILE A 369 3.83 -9.14 -7.54
N LEU A 370 3.95 -7.80 -7.58
CA LEU A 370 5.14 -7.09 -7.12
C LEU A 370 5.38 -7.31 -5.62
N ALA A 371 4.32 -7.19 -4.81
CA ALA A 371 4.40 -7.46 -3.37
C ALA A 371 4.81 -8.92 -3.09
N MET A 372 4.33 -9.88 -3.88
CA MET A 372 4.68 -11.30 -3.75
C MET A 372 6.16 -11.55 -4.04
N ILE A 373 6.73 -10.88 -5.05
CA ILE A 373 8.17 -10.99 -5.38
C ILE A 373 9.01 -10.54 -4.18
N LEU A 374 8.70 -9.38 -3.61
CA LEU A 374 9.45 -8.86 -2.47
C LEU A 374 9.25 -9.72 -1.22
N PHE A 375 8.03 -10.19 -0.98
CA PHE A 375 7.73 -11.10 0.13
C PHE A 375 8.50 -12.42 0.02
N ILE A 376 8.55 -13.03 -1.17
CA ILE A 376 9.33 -14.26 -1.42
C ILE A 376 10.82 -14.01 -1.13
N LEU A 377 11.38 -12.89 -1.60
CA LEU A 377 12.75 -12.52 -1.30
C LEU A 377 12.98 -12.35 0.20
N PHE A 378 12.05 -11.69 0.91
CA PHE A 378 12.14 -11.53 2.36
C PHE A 378 12.11 -12.87 3.11
N VAL A 379 11.25 -13.80 2.70
CA VAL A 379 11.21 -15.18 3.25
C VAL A 379 12.53 -15.91 3.03
N ILE A 380 13.12 -15.80 1.82
CA ILE A 380 14.42 -16.43 1.51
C ILE A 380 15.55 -15.78 2.33
N PHE A 381 15.50 -14.46 2.52
CA PHE A 381 16.43 -13.71 3.35
C PHE A 381 16.42 -14.21 4.80
N ILE A 382 15.25 -14.23 5.46
CA ILE A 382 15.13 -14.68 6.85
C ILE A 382 15.61 -16.13 6.98
N ASN A 383 15.21 -17.02 6.06
CA ASN A 383 15.69 -18.40 6.06
C ASN A 383 17.21 -18.49 5.90
N SER A 384 17.81 -17.68 5.01
CA SER A 384 19.27 -17.65 4.80
C SER A 384 20.01 -17.18 6.06
N MET A 385 19.49 -16.15 6.74
CA MET A 385 20.00 -15.67 8.01
C MET A 385 19.95 -16.76 9.09
N ILE A 386 18.81 -17.44 9.25
CA ILE A 386 18.64 -18.53 10.22
C ILE A 386 19.63 -19.68 9.94
N MET A 387 19.77 -20.11 8.68
CA MET A 387 20.73 -21.16 8.31
C MET A 387 22.16 -20.76 8.65
N CYS A 388 22.51 -19.48 8.43
CA CYS A 388 23.80 -18.94 8.81
C CYS A 388 24.01 -19.06 10.33
N ILE A 389 23.11 -18.50 11.14
CA ILE A 389 23.17 -18.55 12.62
C ILE A 389 23.31 -19.99 13.12
N HIS A 390 22.47 -20.92 12.65
CA HIS A 390 22.49 -22.33 13.07
C HIS A 390 23.70 -23.13 12.57
N THR A 391 24.49 -22.57 11.66
CA THR A 391 25.78 -23.14 11.26
C THR A 391 26.89 -22.77 12.24
N PHE A 392 26.84 -21.55 12.78
CA PHE A 392 27.79 -21.07 13.80
C PHE A 392 27.43 -21.52 15.21
N VAL A 393 26.15 -21.65 15.53
CA VAL A 393 25.65 -22.08 16.84
C VAL A 393 25.39 -23.59 16.84
N ASN A 394 25.97 -24.30 17.81
CA ASN A 394 25.78 -25.76 17.92
C ASN A 394 24.45 -26.14 18.59
N SER A 395 23.95 -25.32 19.53
CA SER A 395 22.68 -25.57 20.22
C SER A 395 21.48 -25.08 19.41
N LYS A 396 20.50 -25.96 19.21
CA LYS A 396 19.25 -25.61 18.51
C LYS A 396 18.45 -24.52 19.22
N ILE A 397 18.44 -24.56 20.56
CA ILE A 397 17.68 -23.61 21.39
C ILE A 397 18.34 -22.25 21.32
N ILE A 398 19.67 -22.19 21.47
CA ILE A 398 20.41 -20.92 21.42
C ILE A 398 20.29 -20.29 20.02
N GLY A 399 20.41 -21.10 18.95
CA GLY A 399 20.25 -20.61 17.58
C GLY A 399 18.86 -20.03 17.31
N LEU A 400 17.81 -20.69 17.81
CA LEU A 400 16.43 -20.18 17.72
C LEU A 400 16.28 -18.87 18.52
N SER A 401 16.74 -18.83 19.76
CA SER A 401 16.65 -17.65 20.61
C SER A 401 17.38 -16.45 20.01
N MET A 402 18.58 -16.66 19.44
CA MET A 402 19.31 -15.61 18.73
C MET A 402 18.57 -15.13 17.48
N SER A 403 18.03 -16.06 16.68
CA SER A 403 17.28 -15.71 15.47
C SER A 403 16.03 -14.90 15.80
N LEU A 404 15.27 -15.31 16.81
CA LEU A 404 14.09 -14.59 17.29
C LEU A 404 14.46 -13.22 17.87
N LEU A 405 15.50 -13.14 18.69
CA LEU A 405 15.95 -11.88 19.28
C LEU A 405 16.34 -10.87 18.19
N ILE A 406 17.13 -11.30 17.20
CA ILE A 406 17.49 -10.46 16.06
C ILE A 406 16.22 -10.04 15.33
N CYS A 407 15.35 -10.97 14.93
CA CYS A 407 14.12 -10.62 14.22
C CYS A 407 13.22 -9.63 14.97
N ILE A 408 13.10 -9.76 16.30
CA ILE A 408 12.28 -8.87 17.13
C ILE A 408 12.93 -7.49 17.25
N LEU A 409 14.24 -7.43 17.53
CA LEU A 409 14.97 -6.16 17.61
C LEU A 409 14.88 -5.41 16.29
N GLU A 410 15.16 -6.09 15.19
CA GLU A 410 15.11 -5.50 13.85
C GLU A 410 13.69 -5.09 13.44
N TYR A 411 12.67 -5.83 13.89
CA TYR A 411 11.28 -5.44 13.68
C TYR A 411 10.94 -4.12 14.40
N ILE A 412 11.40 -3.95 15.64
CA ILE A 412 11.11 -2.77 16.47
C ILE A 412 11.90 -1.55 15.99
N THR A 413 13.14 -1.71 15.55
CA THR A 413 14.00 -0.60 15.07
C THR A 413 13.62 -0.09 13.69
N THR A 414 12.76 -0.79 12.96
CA THR A 414 12.31 -0.42 11.60
C THR A 414 10.81 -0.15 11.51
N PRO A 415 10.25 0.81 12.28
CA PRO A 415 8.84 1.16 12.12
C PRO A 415 8.58 1.71 10.71
N VAL A 416 7.34 1.55 10.23
CA VAL A 416 6.92 1.99 8.88
C VAL A 416 7.06 3.50 8.70
N SER A 417 6.90 4.25 9.79
CA SER A 417 7.10 5.71 9.85
C SER A 417 8.57 6.14 9.73
N ASN A 418 9.53 5.22 9.71
CA ASN A 418 10.94 5.58 9.61
C ASN A 418 11.26 6.15 8.22
N THR A 419 11.75 7.39 8.20
CA THR A 419 12.13 8.14 6.99
C THR A 419 13.63 8.27 6.80
N SER A 420 14.45 7.73 7.72
CA SER A 420 15.89 7.89 7.67
C SER A 420 16.51 7.19 6.44
N PRO A 421 17.25 7.91 5.58
CA PRO A 421 17.86 7.33 4.38
C PRO A 421 18.80 6.15 4.64
N VAL A 422 19.37 6.04 5.84
CA VAL A 422 20.28 4.94 6.21
C VAL A 422 19.54 3.60 6.22
N TYR A 423 18.26 3.60 6.59
CA TYR A 423 17.45 2.40 6.70
C TYR A 423 17.04 1.82 5.34
N GLN A 424 17.32 2.48 4.22
CA GLN A 424 17.20 1.87 2.90
C GLN A 424 18.14 0.66 2.73
N PHE A 425 19.24 0.63 3.48
CA PHE A 425 20.21 -0.46 3.52
C PHE A 425 19.91 -1.48 4.63
N HIS A 426 18.75 -1.36 5.27
CA HIS A 426 18.31 -2.24 6.34
C HIS A 426 17.28 -3.25 5.83
N PRO A 427 17.51 -4.57 5.94
CA PRO A 427 16.63 -5.57 5.32
C PRO A 427 15.21 -5.59 5.90
N PHE A 428 15.05 -5.25 7.18
CA PHE A 428 13.73 -5.20 7.83
C PHE A 428 12.88 -4.00 7.41
N SER A 429 13.46 -3.01 6.72
CA SER A 429 12.68 -1.94 6.08
C SER A 429 11.75 -2.45 4.98
N TYR A 430 11.97 -3.69 4.51
CA TYR A 430 11.21 -4.35 3.45
C TYR A 430 10.30 -5.48 3.97
N LYS A 431 10.07 -5.54 5.29
CA LYS A 431 9.25 -6.60 5.94
C LYS A 431 7.78 -6.57 5.53
N THR A 432 7.26 -5.40 5.19
CA THR A 432 5.88 -5.22 4.72
C THR A 432 5.89 -4.90 3.23
N ALA A 433 5.76 -5.94 2.39
CA ALA A 433 5.92 -5.77 0.96
C ALA A 433 4.87 -4.83 0.33
N THR A 434 3.63 -4.88 0.81
CA THR A 434 2.53 -4.03 0.35
C THR A 434 2.81 -2.55 0.62
N GLU A 435 3.39 -2.21 1.76
CA GLU A 435 3.78 -0.83 2.09
C GLU A 435 4.91 -0.33 1.19
N VAL A 436 5.87 -1.18 0.85
CA VAL A 436 6.95 -0.84 -0.10
C VAL A 436 6.41 -0.56 -1.49
N ILE A 437 5.49 -1.39 -2.01
CA ILE A 437 4.90 -1.16 -3.34
C ILE A 437 3.99 0.07 -3.35
N ALA A 438 3.19 0.26 -2.31
CA ALA A 438 2.37 1.46 -2.15
C ALA A 438 3.24 2.73 -2.02
N GLY A 439 4.47 2.56 -1.53
CA GLY A 439 5.44 3.61 -1.21
C GLY A 439 5.30 4.14 0.22
N THR A 440 4.47 3.51 1.07
CA THR A 440 4.08 4.06 2.38
C THR A 440 5.20 3.86 3.38
N SER A 441 6.00 2.83 3.17
CA SER A 441 7.38 2.84 3.63
C SER A 441 8.19 3.77 2.72
N SER A 442 9.08 4.57 3.29
CA SER A 442 9.94 5.54 2.60
C SER A 442 10.88 4.92 1.54
N TYR A 443 10.97 3.59 1.49
CA TYR A 443 12.02 2.86 0.79
C TYR A 443 11.50 2.25 -0.51
N PRO A 444 12.23 2.38 -1.64
CA PRO A 444 11.77 1.91 -2.94
C PRO A 444 11.92 0.40 -3.12
N PHE A 445 11.02 -0.18 -3.93
CA PHE A 445 11.00 -1.61 -4.27
C PHE A 445 12.33 -2.11 -4.84
N LEU A 446 12.94 -1.36 -5.77
CA LEU A 446 14.19 -1.77 -6.42
C LEU A 446 15.34 -1.94 -5.41
N THR A 447 15.45 -1.03 -4.44
CA THR A 447 16.45 -1.15 -3.36
C THR A 447 16.21 -2.41 -2.55
N GLY A 448 14.95 -2.72 -2.22
CA GLY A 448 14.58 -3.95 -1.50
C GLY A 448 15.00 -5.22 -2.25
N VAL A 449 14.71 -5.29 -3.55
CA VAL A 449 15.11 -6.42 -4.40
C VAL A 449 16.63 -6.59 -4.41
N CYS A 450 17.37 -5.51 -4.64
CA CYS A 450 18.84 -5.54 -4.67
C CYS A 450 19.44 -5.93 -3.32
N LEU A 451 19.03 -5.27 -2.24
CA LEU A 451 19.56 -5.48 -0.89
C LEU A 451 19.31 -6.91 -0.42
N LEU A 452 18.05 -7.37 -0.48
CA LEU A 452 17.70 -8.72 -0.02
C LEU A 452 18.44 -9.77 -0.83
N THR A 453 18.56 -9.60 -2.15
CA THR A 453 19.32 -10.53 -3.01
C THR A 453 20.80 -10.59 -2.61
N VAL A 454 21.45 -9.44 -2.41
CA VAL A 454 22.85 -9.38 -1.97
C VAL A 454 23.02 -10.06 -0.61
N LEU A 455 22.17 -9.75 0.37
CA LEU A 455 22.26 -10.34 1.71
C LEU A 455 21.99 -11.85 1.72
N ILE A 456 21.06 -12.34 0.89
CA ILE A 456 20.86 -13.77 0.66
C ILE A 456 22.17 -14.40 0.18
N LEU A 457 22.78 -13.85 -0.87
CA LEU A 457 24.03 -14.39 -1.42
C LEU A 457 25.18 -14.37 -0.40
N VAL A 458 25.31 -13.30 0.38
CA VAL A 458 26.32 -13.18 1.45
C VAL A 458 26.10 -14.26 2.52
N PHE A 459 24.89 -14.43 3.04
CA PHE A 459 24.61 -15.46 4.05
C PHE A 459 24.82 -16.87 3.50
N GLN A 460 24.42 -17.14 2.25
CA GLN A 460 24.67 -18.41 1.59
C GLN A 460 26.18 -18.69 1.46
N ALA A 461 26.96 -17.70 1.04
CA ALA A 461 28.42 -17.82 0.89
C ALA A 461 29.11 -18.06 2.24
N LEU A 462 28.78 -17.28 3.28
CA LEU A 462 29.34 -17.46 4.63
C LEU A 462 29.04 -18.85 5.20
N THR A 463 27.79 -19.31 5.04
CA THR A 463 27.36 -20.63 5.50
C THR A 463 28.10 -21.74 4.75
N GLY A 464 28.20 -21.63 3.42
CA GLY A 464 28.92 -22.59 2.58
C GLY A 464 30.42 -22.67 2.90
N LEU A 465 31.09 -21.53 3.12
CA LEU A 465 32.50 -21.47 3.52
C LEU A 465 32.73 -22.15 4.86
N LYS A 466 31.85 -21.93 5.85
CA LYS A 466 31.96 -22.56 7.17
C LYS A 466 31.81 -24.07 7.10
N LEU A 467 30.87 -24.57 6.30
CA LEU A 467 30.69 -26.02 6.11
C LEU A 467 31.83 -26.67 5.32
N LYS A 468 32.51 -25.93 4.43
CA LYS A 468 33.70 -26.44 3.73
C LYS A 468 34.92 -26.57 4.64
N LYS A 469 35.12 -25.60 5.54
CA LYS A 469 36.26 -25.55 6.48
C LYS A 469 36.11 -26.46 7.70
N LYS A 470 34.89 -26.84 8.06
CA LYS A 470 34.67 -27.77 9.16
C LYS A 470 34.99 -29.17 8.61
N ASP A 471 36.16 -29.70 8.93
CA ASP A 471 36.41 -31.13 8.78
C ASP A 471 35.34 -31.87 9.60
N ILE A 472 34.65 -32.82 8.98
CA ILE A 472 33.51 -33.55 9.54
C ILE A 472 33.92 -34.93 10.01
#